data_AF-A0A8C4R0W6-F1
#
_entry.id   AF-A0A8C4R0W6-F1
#
_cell.length_a   1.000
_cell.length_b   1.000
_cell.length_c   1.000
_cell.angle_alpha   90.00
_cell.angle_beta   90.00
_cell.angle_gamma   90.00
#
_symmetry.space_group_name_H-M   'P 1'
#
loop_
_entity.id
_entity.type
_entity.pdbx_description
1 polymer ?
#
loop_
_entity_poly.entity_id
_entity_poly.type
_entity_poly.pdbx_seq_one_letter_code
_entity_poly.pdbx_strand_id
1 'polypeptide(L)'
;MLFWYDQEWRDDRLKWNPDDYGGINNIAFPLSMIWTPDVMLEEQLEHNVLLTEVYANVNSSGHVHHSVPTKVVISCLLNIYYFPFDSHNCSVMFASWLHLADDIVVDLTRDKESMINDRSILVEGGEWRLLAIDCFYDLLIRGKFQYSRYRFSFQIRRNSMFYVSSLVVPSALLLFADFISFYVPLIYPERISLKVNILLSYSIFLLIVMNMLPVTANDTPIIGLYLSACLGLLSSSMIETIFAIRMSFVDIGKSQKKGDGWLKRKVGKKFRVVQKSYGDTAESAGFPKKEKFAGLDEDEIRQRKAAKMDNFFFYIYTGTIVLLGTVIVVLWADYKDVKA
;
A
#
# COMPACT_ATOMS: atom_id res chain seq x y z
N MET A 1 -10.08 12.18 14.73
CA MET A 1 -9.36 13.30 15.38
C MET A 1 -9.77 13.36 16.84
N LEU A 2 -8.84 13.72 17.74
CA LEU A 2 -9.12 13.98 19.16
C LEU A 2 -8.70 15.42 19.46
N PHE A 3 -9.58 16.21 20.07
CA PHE A 3 -9.28 17.59 20.46
C PHE A 3 -10.11 17.98 21.69
N TRP A 4 -9.71 19.05 22.36
CA TRP A 4 -10.53 19.71 23.37
C TRP A 4 -11.48 20.67 22.69
N TYR A 5 -12.78 20.42 22.83
CA TYR A 5 -13.81 21.33 22.36
C TYR A 5 -14.11 22.34 23.46
N ASP A 6 -13.67 23.58 23.24
CA ASP A 6 -13.78 24.68 24.18
C ASP A 6 -14.77 25.72 23.64
N GLN A 7 -15.79 26.02 24.44
CA GLN A 7 -16.85 26.96 24.13
C GLN A 7 -17.00 27.97 25.26
N GLU A 8 -17.06 29.24 24.90
CA GLU A 8 -17.37 30.32 25.81
C GLU A 8 -18.54 31.16 25.29
N TRP A 9 -19.48 31.47 26.18
CA TRP A 9 -20.56 32.41 25.88
C TRP A 9 -20.97 33.17 27.13
N ARG A 10 -21.86 34.14 26.97
CA ARG A 10 -22.41 34.91 28.08
C ARG A 10 -23.93 34.78 28.11
N ASP A 11 -24.47 34.42 29.28
CA ASP A 11 -25.90 34.38 29.54
C ASP A 11 -26.24 35.31 30.71
N ASP A 12 -26.98 36.38 30.42
CA ASP A 12 -27.38 37.37 31.42
C ASP A 12 -28.36 36.82 32.46
N ARG A 13 -29.05 35.72 32.16
CA ARG A 13 -30.00 35.05 33.08
C ARG A 13 -29.29 34.27 34.17
N LEU A 14 -28.01 33.95 33.97
CA LEU A 14 -27.18 33.19 34.91
C LEU A 14 -26.32 34.11 35.81
N LYS A 15 -26.62 35.41 35.89
CA LYS A 15 -25.91 36.34 36.77
C LYS A 15 -26.43 36.27 38.20
N TRP A 16 -25.52 36.39 39.16
CA TRP A 16 -25.85 36.60 40.57
C TRP A 16 -24.84 37.53 41.23
N ASN A 17 -25.21 38.10 42.38
CA ASN A 17 -24.30 38.88 43.21
C ASN A 17 -23.59 37.94 44.20
N PRO A 18 -22.25 37.78 44.14
CA PRO A 18 -21.52 36.90 45.04
C PRO A 18 -21.75 37.19 46.52
N ASP A 19 -21.96 38.47 46.89
CA ASP A 19 -22.15 38.89 48.27
C ASP A 19 -23.43 38.28 48.90
N ASP A 20 -24.44 38.01 48.09
CA ASP A 20 -25.70 37.39 48.53
C ASP A 20 -25.54 35.88 48.80
N TYR A 21 -24.46 35.27 48.30
CA TYR A 21 -24.21 33.83 48.33
C TYR A 21 -22.82 33.49 48.91
N GLY A 22 -22.36 34.26 49.90
CA GLY A 22 -21.14 33.94 50.64
C GLY A 22 -19.84 34.05 49.82
N GLY A 23 -19.81 34.92 48.81
CA GLY A 23 -18.65 35.17 47.96
C GLY A 23 -18.44 34.12 46.86
N ILE A 24 -19.44 33.28 46.56
CA ILE A 24 -19.34 32.26 45.50
C ILE A 24 -19.33 32.95 44.14
N ASN A 25 -18.22 32.82 43.41
CA ASN A 25 -18.04 33.42 42.09
C ASN A 25 -18.20 32.45 40.92
N ASN A 26 -18.04 31.14 41.15
CA ASN A 26 -18.09 30.12 40.10
C ASN A 26 -18.91 28.92 40.57
N ILE A 27 -19.79 28.40 39.71
CA ILE A 27 -20.61 27.23 39.98
C ILE A 27 -20.60 26.32 38.73
N ALA A 28 -20.44 25.02 38.94
CA ALA A 28 -20.57 24.04 37.88
C ALA A 28 -22.03 23.63 37.70
N PHE A 29 -22.56 23.76 36.48
CA PHE A 29 -23.90 23.33 36.11
C PHE A 29 -23.83 22.18 35.10
N PRO A 30 -24.69 21.15 35.20
CA PRO A 30 -24.89 20.23 34.11
C PRO A 30 -25.36 20.99 32.86
N LEU A 31 -24.79 20.71 31.69
CA LEU A 31 -25.18 21.37 30.43
C LEU A 31 -26.65 21.20 30.09
N SER A 32 -27.27 20.10 30.53
CA SER A 32 -28.71 19.84 30.34
C SER A 32 -29.62 20.82 31.09
N MET A 33 -29.09 21.57 32.07
CA MET A 33 -29.85 22.53 32.87
C MET A 33 -29.75 23.97 32.36
N ILE A 34 -28.82 24.25 31.45
CA ILE A 34 -28.58 25.60 30.93
C ILE A 34 -28.70 25.61 29.41
N TRP A 35 -29.01 26.78 28.84
CA TRP A 35 -28.97 26.92 27.38
C TRP A 35 -27.52 26.79 26.89
N THR A 36 -27.31 26.01 25.83
CA THR A 36 -26.00 25.75 25.23
C THR A 36 -26.09 26.06 23.73
N PRO A 37 -25.15 26.82 23.13
CA PRO A 37 -25.16 27.11 21.71
C PRO A 37 -24.93 25.83 20.89
N ASP A 38 -25.67 25.68 19.81
CA ASP A 38 -25.67 24.51 18.92
C ASP A 38 -24.56 24.56 17.87
N VAL A 39 -23.36 24.98 18.27
CA VAL A 39 -22.18 24.99 17.41
C VAL A 39 -21.67 23.56 17.26
N MET A 40 -21.49 23.12 16.02
CA MET A 40 -21.04 21.77 15.72
C MET A 40 -20.13 21.72 14.48
N LEU A 41 -19.47 20.57 14.29
CA LEU A 41 -18.63 20.30 13.13
C LEU A 41 -19.49 19.81 11.96
N GLU A 42 -19.43 20.49 10.82
CA GLU A 42 -20.24 20.14 9.66
C GLU A 42 -19.79 18.84 8.97
N GLU A 43 -18.48 18.57 8.91
CA GLU A 43 -17.91 17.40 8.23
C GLU A 43 -17.94 16.12 9.08
N GLN A 44 -18.61 16.17 10.22
CA GLN A 44 -18.67 15.06 11.17
C GLN A 44 -19.54 13.91 10.64
N LEU A 45 -18.96 12.71 10.58
CA LEU A 45 -19.65 11.46 10.24
C LEU A 45 -20.14 10.73 11.49
N GLU A 46 -19.33 10.75 12.55
CA GLU A 46 -19.64 10.14 13.84
C GLU A 46 -19.18 11.07 14.97
N HIS A 47 -20.03 11.24 15.98
CA HIS A 47 -19.76 12.04 17.17
C HIS A 47 -19.71 11.13 18.39
N ASN A 48 -18.59 11.15 19.11
CA ASN A 48 -18.50 10.45 20.39
C ASN A 48 -17.94 11.42 21.44
N VAL A 49 -18.83 11.91 22.29
CA VAL A 49 -18.46 12.61 23.54
C VAL A 49 -17.94 11.55 24.51
N LEU A 50 -16.75 11.76 25.05
CA LEU A 50 -16.07 10.76 25.90
C LEU A 50 -16.60 10.72 27.34
N LEU A 51 -17.53 11.61 27.69
CA LEU A 51 -18.11 11.77 29.02
C LEU A 51 -19.63 11.58 28.97
N THR A 52 -20.16 10.84 29.94
CA THR A 52 -21.61 10.56 30.08
C THR A 52 -22.38 11.76 30.64
N GLU A 53 -21.75 12.53 31.53
CA GLU A 53 -22.30 13.78 32.07
C GLU A 53 -21.30 14.90 31.82
N VAL A 54 -21.79 16.00 31.27
CA VAL A 54 -20.96 17.11 30.83
C VAL A 54 -21.41 18.37 31.56
N TYR A 55 -20.45 19.06 32.17
CA TYR A 55 -20.68 20.25 32.99
C TYR A 55 -20.07 21.48 32.32
N ALA A 56 -20.65 22.63 32.62
CA ALA A 56 -20.11 23.94 32.29
C ALA A 56 -19.83 24.71 33.58
N ASN A 57 -18.73 25.45 33.61
CA ASN A 57 -18.42 26.36 34.70
C ASN A 57 -19.05 27.72 34.39
N VAL A 58 -19.90 28.20 35.29
CA VAL A 58 -20.59 29.48 35.16
C VAL A 58 -20.02 30.44 36.20
N ASN A 59 -19.62 31.62 35.76
CA ASN A 59 -19.19 32.73 36.62
C ASN A 59 -20.38 33.61 37.01
N SER A 60 -20.34 34.22 38.19
CA SER A 60 -21.30 35.23 38.69
C SER A 60 -21.61 36.37 37.70
N SER A 61 -20.68 36.70 36.80
CA SER A 61 -20.87 37.67 35.72
C SER A 61 -21.74 37.19 34.55
N GLY A 62 -22.22 35.94 34.60
CA GLY A 62 -22.96 35.25 33.56
C GLY A 62 -22.08 34.69 32.44
N HIS A 63 -20.75 34.66 32.60
CA HIS A 63 -19.85 34.03 31.63
C HIS A 63 -19.85 32.52 31.85
N VAL A 64 -20.04 31.77 30.78
CA VAL A 64 -20.11 30.32 30.78
C VAL A 64 -18.93 29.78 29.99
N HIS A 65 -18.17 28.88 30.61
CA HIS A 65 -17.05 28.19 29.99
C HIS A 65 -17.32 26.68 30.01
N HIS A 66 -17.30 26.07 28.83
CA HIS A 66 -17.52 24.65 28.65
C HIS A 66 -16.37 24.03 27.84
N SER A 67 -15.66 23.08 28.44
CA SER A 67 -14.57 22.37 27.79
C SER A 67 -14.71 20.85 27.96
N VAL A 68 -14.64 20.10 26.86
CA VAL A 68 -14.79 18.64 26.85
C VAL A 68 -13.83 17.99 25.85
N PRO A 69 -13.20 16.84 26.19
CA PRO A 69 -12.43 16.09 25.22
C PRO A 69 -13.37 15.35 24.26
N THR A 70 -13.22 15.64 22.96
CA THR A 70 -14.12 15.14 21.91
C THR A 70 -13.35 14.32 20.88
N LYS A 71 -13.86 13.12 20.58
CA LYS A 71 -13.39 12.30 19.46
C LYS A 71 -14.36 12.42 18.30
N VAL A 72 -13.88 12.90 17.17
CA VAL A 72 -14.67 13.09 15.95
C VAL A 72 -14.08 12.31 14.78
N VAL A 73 -14.96 11.66 14.01
CA VAL A 73 -14.63 11.13 12.67
C VAL A 73 -15.15 12.13 11.64
N ILE A 74 -14.27 12.60 10.76
CA ILE A 74 -14.58 13.62 9.75
C ILE A 74 -14.47 13.05 8.35
N SER A 75 -15.20 13.63 7.41
CA SER A 75 -15.01 13.39 5.98
C SER A 75 -13.93 14.33 5.42
N CYS A 76 -12.90 13.77 4.78
CA CYS A 76 -11.87 14.54 4.08
C CYS A 76 -11.47 13.82 2.79
N LEU A 77 -11.31 14.57 1.70
CA LEU A 77 -10.86 14.03 0.43
C LEU A 77 -9.33 13.84 0.46
N LEU A 78 -8.89 12.58 0.43
CA LEU A 78 -7.48 12.22 0.46
C LEU A 78 -6.97 11.92 -0.95
N ASN A 79 -5.85 12.55 -1.35
CA ASN A 79 -5.15 12.21 -2.59
C ASN A 79 -4.03 11.21 -2.31
N ILE A 80 -4.30 9.93 -2.57
CA ILE A 80 -3.38 8.82 -2.27
C ILE A 80 -2.43 8.48 -3.41
N TYR A 81 -2.37 9.27 -4.49
CA TYR A 81 -1.57 8.95 -5.67
C TYR A 81 -0.09 8.70 -5.34
N TYR A 82 0.51 9.57 -4.52
CA TYR A 82 1.90 9.48 -4.06
C TYR A 82 2.11 8.65 -2.80
N PHE A 83 1.14 7.82 -2.41
CA PHE A 83 1.28 6.95 -1.24
C PHE A 83 2.58 6.13 -1.30
N PRO A 84 3.35 6.00 -0.19
CA PRO A 84 3.07 6.50 1.17
C PRO A 84 3.61 7.90 1.47
N PHE A 85 4.16 8.60 0.48
CA PHE A 85 4.64 9.98 0.62
C PHE A 85 3.51 10.95 0.28
N ASP A 86 2.38 10.84 0.96
CA ASP A 86 1.24 11.70 0.76
C ASP A 86 1.24 12.87 1.77
N SER A 87 0.68 14.00 1.36
CA SER A 87 0.31 15.07 2.28
C SER A 87 -1.07 15.55 1.91
N HIS A 88 -1.92 15.70 2.91
CA HIS A 88 -3.33 16.04 2.75
C HIS A 88 -3.61 17.36 3.42
N ASN A 89 -4.52 18.11 2.82
CA ASN A 89 -5.12 19.29 3.44
C ASN A 89 -6.57 18.94 3.76
N CYS A 90 -6.87 18.82 5.05
CA CYS A 90 -8.22 18.56 5.52
C CYS A 90 -8.76 19.79 6.23
N SER A 91 -10.06 20.02 6.12
CA SER A 91 -10.74 21.11 6.80
C SER A 91 -11.89 20.62 7.66
N VAL A 92 -12.08 21.28 8.80
CA VAL A 92 -13.28 21.16 9.63
C VAL A 92 -13.91 22.53 9.82
N MET A 93 -15.23 22.59 9.80
CA MET A 93 -15.98 23.84 9.89
C MET A 93 -16.90 23.81 11.12
N PHE A 94 -16.75 24.82 11.98
CA PHE A 94 -17.62 25.05 13.12
C PHE A 94 -18.68 26.09 12.74
N ALA A 95 -19.94 25.72 12.88
CA ALA A 95 -21.08 26.61 12.66
C ALA A 95 -22.25 26.19 13.55
N SER A 96 -23.17 27.12 13.81
CA SER A 96 -24.47 26.78 14.39
C SER A 96 -25.30 26.00 13.37
N TRP A 97 -26.07 25.02 13.85
CA TRP A 97 -26.99 24.25 13.01
C TRP A 97 -28.28 25.00 12.69
N LEU A 98 -28.86 25.62 13.71
CA LEU A 98 -30.20 26.21 13.67
C LEU A 98 -30.15 27.74 13.53
N HIS A 99 -29.17 28.40 14.14
CA HIS A 99 -29.14 29.85 14.29
C HIS A 99 -28.40 30.53 13.14
N LEU A 100 -28.93 31.68 12.72
CA LEU A 100 -28.31 32.50 11.68
C LEU A 100 -27.18 33.35 12.26
N ALA A 101 -26.40 33.98 11.37
CA ALA A 101 -25.33 34.90 11.74
C ALA A 101 -25.81 36.12 12.55
N ASP A 102 -27.11 36.47 12.44
CA ASP A 102 -27.73 37.54 13.23
C ASP A 102 -27.99 37.12 14.69
N ASP A 103 -28.11 35.82 14.95
CA ASP A 103 -28.42 35.26 16.27
C ASP A 103 -27.16 34.76 17.00
N ILE A 104 -26.31 33.99 16.29
CA ILE A 104 -25.08 33.41 16.82
C ILE A 104 -23.92 33.73 15.88
N VAL A 105 -22.93 34.46 16.41
CA VAL A 105 -21.64 34.68 15.75
C VAL A 105 -20.59 33.79 16.42
N VAL A 106 -19.97 32.93 15.61
CA VAL A 106 -18.89 32.04 16.04
C VAL A 106 -17.56 32.76 15.84
N ASP A 107 -16.78 32.90 16.92
CA ASP A 107 -15.45 33.52 16.90
C ASP A 107 -14.45 32.69 17.72
N LEU A 108 -13.16 33.01 17.60
CA LEU A 108 -12.10 32.35 18.35
C LEU A 108 -12.06 32.85 19.79
N THR A 109 -11.91 31.93 20.74
CA THR A 109 -11.70 32.28 22.17
C THR A 109 -10.32 32.86 22.44
N ARG A 110 -9.35 32.61 21.55
CA ARG A 110 -7.95 33.04 21.65
C ARG A 110 -7.52 33.72 20.36
N ASP A 111 -6.46 34.52 20.44
CA ASP A 111 -5.82 35.08 19.26
C ASP A 111 -5.40 33.97 18.28
N LYS A 112 -5.61 34.23 16.99
CA LYS A 112 -5.32 33.30 15.89
C LYS A 112 -3.90 32.74 15.97
N GLU A 113 -2.89 33.58 16.18
CA GLU A 113 -1.50 33.13 16.23
C GLU A 113 -1.22 32.27 17.46
N SER A 114 -1.79 32.65 18.61
CA SER A 114 -1.66 31.86 19.84
C SER A 114 -2.27 30.48 19.69
N MET A 115 -3.40 30.35 19.00
CA MET A 115 -4.09 29.08 18.83
C MET A 115 -3.39 28.17 17.81
N ILE A 116 -2.90 28.72 16.69
CA ILE A 116 -2.18 27.96 15.66
C ILE A 116 -0.84 27.42 16.18
N ASN A 117 -0.17 28.20 17.03
CA ASN A 117 1.14 27.83 17.60
C ASN A 117 1.04 26.92 18.83
N ASP A 118 -0.16 26.73 19.38
CA ASP A 118 -0.37 25.85 20.53
C ASP A 118 -0.28 24.37 20.13
N ARG A 119 0.90 23.80 20.32
CA ARG A 119 1.19 22.37 20.11
C ARG A 119 1.27 21.58 21.41
N SER A 120 0.88 22.17 22.54
CA SER A 120 1.09 21.59 23.87
C SER A 120 0.43 20.22 24.08
N ILE A 121 -0.69 19.99 23.39
CA ILE A 121 -1.52 18.79 23.45
C ILE A 121 -1.32 17.85 22.24
N LEU A 122 -0.42 18.19 21.32
CA LEU A 122 -0.14 17.37 20.14
C LEU A 122 0.74 16.16 20.54
N VAL A 123 0.22 14.96 20.33
CA VAL A 123 1.02 13.73 20.48
C VAL A 123 1.89 13.53 19.24
N GLU A 124 3.20 13.68 19.40
CA GLU A 124 4.17 13.38 18.35
C GLU A 124 4.44 11.86 18.25
N GLY A 125 4.89 11.41 17.08
CA GLY A 125 5.32 10.01 16.86
C GLY A 125 4.24 9.08 16.31
N GLY A 126 3.04 9.58 15.98
CA GLY A 126 2.02 8.82 15.26
C GLY A 126 2.33 8.58 13.78
N GLU A 127 1.39 7.93 13.08
CA GLU A 127 1.45 7.74 11.62
C GLU A 127 1.46 9.09 10.87
N TRP A 128 0.80 10.10 11.42
CA TRP A 128 0.62 11.41 10.80
C TRP A 128 1.38 12.48 11.56
N ARG A 129 2.06 13.36 10.81
CA ARG A 129 2.68 14.58 11.32
C ARG A 129 1.86 15.77 10.87
N LEU A 130 1.56 16.65 11.82
CA LEU A 130 0.96 17.95 11.55
C LEU A 130 2.03 18.91 11.02
N LEU A 131 1.81 19.50 9.85
CA LEU A 131 2.71 20.47 9.24
C LEU A 131 2.29 21.90 9.60
N ALA A 132 1.04 22.24 9.30
CA ALA A 132 0.48 23.57 9.47
C ALA A 132 -1.00 23.49 9.86
N ILE A 133 -1.46 24.50 10.59
CA ILE A 133 -2.86 24.77 10.86
C ILE A 133 -3.13 26.19 10.40
N ASP A 134 -4.20 26.39 9.66
CA ASP A 134 -4.75 27.68 9.31
C ASP A 134 -6.20 27.76 9.77
N CYS A 135 -6.64 28.96 10.12
CA CYS A 135 -8.03 29.21 10.46
C CYS A 135 -8.58 30.45 9.74
N PHE A 136 -9.83 30.36 9.30
CA PHE A 136 -10.50 31.37 8.50
C PHE A 136 -11.95 31.52 8.93
N TYR A 137 -12.37 32.76 9.18
CA TYR A 137 -13.78 33.10 9.28
C TYR A 137 -14.41 33.12 7.90
N ASP A 138 -15.64 32.59 7.79
CA ASP A 138 -16.41 32.56 6.55
C ASP A 138 -17.91 32.74 6.86
N LEU A 139 -18.64 33.28 5.89
CA LEU A 139 -20.10 33.39 5.95
C LEU A 139 -20.70 32.40 4.97
N LEU A 140 -21.31 31.34 5.50
CA LEU A 140 -22.04 30.39 4.67
C LEU A 140 -23.38 30.99 4.25
N ILE A 141 -23.56 31.16 2.95
CA ILE A 141 -24.83 31.61 2.35
C ILE A 141 -25.59 30.42 1.79
N ARG A 142 -26.77 30.12 2.35
CA ARG A 142 -27.72 29.11 1.84
C ARG A 142 -29.01 29.80 1.42
N GLY A 143 -29.07 30.21 0.15
CA GLY A 143 -30.19 30.99 -0.37
C GLY A 143 -30.24 32.37 0.28
N LYS A 144 -31.24 32.61 1.14
CA LYS A 144 -31.39 33.86 1.90
C LYS A 144 -30.80 33.81 3.31
N PHE A 145 -30.39 32.64 3.77
CA PHE A 145 -29.91 32.42 5.12
C PHE A 145 -28.39 32.54 5.18
N GLN A 146 -27.88 33.26 6.16
CA GLN A 146 -26.44 33.43 6.41
C GLN A 146 -26.09 32.79 7.75
N TYR A 147 -25.04 31.96 7.76
CA TYR A 147 -24.54 31.31 8.97
C TYR A 147 -23.10 31.74 9.22
N SER A 148 -22.81 32.11 10.47
CA SER A 148 -21.44 32.39 10.93
C SER A 148 -20.67 31.08 11.04
N ARG A 149 -19.51 31.01 10.37
CA ARG A 149 -18.71 29.79 10.32
C ARG A 149 -17.22 30.08 10.53
N TYR A 150 -16.56 29.20 11.26
CA TYR A 150 -15.10 29.18 11.35
C TYR A 150 -14.54 27.89 10.73
N ARG A 151 -13.65 28.02 9.75
CA ARG A 151 -12.98 26.91 9.06
C ARG A 151 -11.57 26.74 9.60
N PHE A 152 -11.26 25.54 10.08
CA PHE A 152 -9.91 25.12 10.45
C PHE A 152 -9.37 24.18 9.38
N SER A 153 -8.29 24.58 8.72
CA SER A 153 -7.58 23.79 7.73
C SER A 153 -6.29 23.29 8.36
N PHE A 154 -6.05 21.98 8.29
CA PHE A 154 -4.83 21.38 8.80
C PHE A 154 -4.16 20.55 7.72
N GLN A 155 -2.86 20.80 7.57
CA GLN A 155 -2.03 20.08 6.64
C GLN A 155 -1.31 18.95 7.37
N ILE A 156 -1.57 17.71 6.97
CA ILE A 156 -0.97 16.51 7.56
C ILE A 156 -0.10 15.78 6.54
N ARG A 157 0.97 15.16 7.01
CA ARG A 157 1.88 14.35 6.21
C ARG A 157 2.08 12.99 6.86
N ARG A 158 1.99 11.92 6.06
CA ARG A 158 2.23 10.57 6.55
C ARG A 158 3.70 10.33 6.82
N ASN A 159 4.00 9.60 7.88
CA ASN A 159 5.31 9.04 8.15
C ASN A 159 5.52 7.79 7.29
N SER A 160 6.10 7.98 6.11
CA SER A 160 6.16 6.96 5.05
C SER A 160 7.11 5.79 5.34
N MET A 161 8.11 5.96 6.21
CA MET A 161 9.21 4.99 6.38
C MET A 161 8.74 3.58 6.73
N PHE A 162 7.72 3.47 7.59
CA PHE A 162 7.16 2.17 7.97
C PHE A 162 6.52 1.43 6.79
N TYR A 163 5.83 2.15 5.91
CA TYR A 163 5.22 1.58 4.71
C TYR A 163 6.27 1.19 3.68
N VAL A 164 7.33 1.99 3.53
CA VAL A 164 8.45 1.64 2.65
C VAL A 164 9.12 0.35 3.11
N SER A 165 9.43 0.21 4.40
CA SER A 165 10.05 -1.00 4.93
C SER A 165 9.13 -2.22 4.87
N SER A 166 7.83 -2.04 5.07
CA SER A 166 6.87 -3.16 5.13
C SER A 166 6.33 -3.56 3.75
N LEU A 167 6.40 -2.69 2.75
CA LEU A 167 5.91 -2.96 1.39
C LEU A 167 7.05 -3.21 0.40
N VAL A 168 8.02 -2.29 0.32
CA VAL A 168 9.07 -2.35 -0.71
C VAL A 168 10.09 -3.44 -0.42
N VAL A 169 10.50 -3.61 0.85
CA VAL A 169 11.54 -4.59 1.21
C VAL A 169 11.08 -6.04 0.96
N PRO A 170 9.88 -6.50 1.40
CA PRO A 170 9.43 -7.85 1.09
C PRO A 170 9.30 -8.11 -0.41
N SER A 171 8.78 -7.14 -1.18
CA SER A 171 8.69 -7.26 -2.64
C SER A 171 10.08 -7.37 -3.28
N ALA A 172 11.04 -6.56 -2.85
CA ALA A 172 12.40 -6.61 -3.36
C ALA A 172 13.09 -7.95 -3.03
N LEU A 173 12.88 -8.49 -1.83
CA LEU A 173 13.41 -9.80 -1.44
C LEU A 173 12.84 -10.94 -2.30
N LEU A 174 11.55 -10.90 -2.63
CA LEU A 174 10.91 -11.89 -3.50
C LEU A 174 11.38 -11.78 -4.95
N LEU A 175 11.53 -10.56 -5.48
CA LEU A 175 12.13 -10.34 -6.80
C LEU A 175 13.58 -10.84 -6.84
N PHE A 176 14.34 -10.61 -5.78
CA PHE A 176 15.71 -11.09 -5.67
C PHE A 176 15.78 -12.62 -5.59
N ALA A 177 14.85 -13.27 -4.88
CA ALA A 177 14.73 -14.72 -4.87
C ALA A 177 14.38 -15.27 -6.26
N ASP A 178 13.51 -14.60 -7.02
CA ASP A 178 13.21 -14.98 -8.40
C ASP A 178 14.42 -14.79 -9.31
N PHE A 179 15.17 -13.70 -9.15
CA PHE A 179 16.44 -13.50 -9.86
C PHE A 179 17.44 -14.64 -9.58
N ILE A 180 17.60 -15.04 -8.31
CA ILE A 180 18.46 -16.17 -7.94
C ILE A 180 17.99 -17.49 -8.58
N SER A 181 16.67 -17.66 -8.77
CA SER A 181 16.12 -18.88 -9.34
C SER A 181 16.61 -19.18 -10.77
N PHE A 182 17.08 -18.18 -11.53
CA PHE A 182 17.68 -18.38 -12.86
C PHE A 182 19.02 -19.13 -12.80
N TYR A 183 19.74 -19.04 -11.68
CA TYR A 183 20.98 -19.81 -11.48
C TYR A 183 20.73 -21.29 -11.21
N VAL A 184 19.50 -21.66 -10.86
CA VAL A 184 19.12 -23.07 -10.74
C VAL A 184 19.02 -23.66 -12.16
N PRO A 185 19.69 -24.79 -12.46
CA PRO A 185 19.61 -25.38 -13.79
C PRO A 185 18.19 -25.84 -14.16
N LEU A 186 17.79 -25.60 -15.42
CA LEU A 186 16.48 -25.99 -15.98
C LEU A 186 16.17 -27.50 -15.93
N ILE A 187 17.18 -28.32 -15.68
CA ILE A 187 17.08 -29.78 -15.61
C ILE A 187 16.38 -30.20 -14.31
N TYR A 188 16.51 -29.40 -13.25
CA TYR A 188 15.95 -29.72 -11.94
C TYR A 188 14.50 -29.21 -11.82
N PRO A 189 13.54 -30.07 -11.42
CA PRO A 189 12.15 -29.67 -11.23
C PRO A 189 11.98 -28.65 -10.09
N GLU A 190 12.96 -28.57 -9.19
CA GLU A 190 13.00 -27.64 -8.06
C GLU A 190 12.91 -26.18 -8.51
N ARG A 191 13.43 -25.83 -9.70
CA ARG A 191 13.33 -24.46 -10.22
C ARG A 191 11.88 -24.01 -10.45
N ILE A 192 11.06 -24.87 -11.06
CA ILE A 192 9.63 -24.56 -11.28
C ILE A 192 8.93 -24.46 -9.93
N SER A 193 9.19 -25.40 -9.02
CA SER A 193 8.58 -25.37 -7.68
C SER A 193 8.94 -24.09 -6.92
N LEU A 194 10.19 -23.65 -6.97
CA LEU A 194 10.66 -22.39 -6.40
C LEU A 194 9.89 -21.19 -6.98
N LYS A 195 9.81 -21.08 -8.32
CA LYS A 195 9.09 -19.97 -8.99
C LYS A 195 7.59 -19.95 -8.67
N VAL A 196 6.95 -21.12 -8.62
CA VAL A 196 5.53 -21.24 -8.22
C VAL A 196 5.33 -20.76 -6.77
N ASN A 197 6.20 -21.15 -5.86
CA ASN A 197 6.12 -20.75 -4.46
C ASN A 197 6.34 -19.24 -4.29
N ILE A 198 7.30 -18.65 -5.03
CA ILE A 198 7.52 -17.19 -5.04
C ILE A 198 6.28 -16.47 -5.56
N LEU A 199 5.71 -16.92 -6.68
CA LEU A 199 4.52 -16.31 -7.26
C LEU A 199 3.30 -16.40 -6.33
N LEU A 200 3.11 -17.54 -5.68
CA LEU A 200 2.04 -17.74 -4.69
C LEU A 200 2.23 -16.83 -3.48
N SER A 201 3.44 -16.80 -2.91
CA SER A 201 3.78 -15.93 -1.78
C SER A 201 3.55 -14.46 -2.10
N TYR A 202 3.96 -14.03 -3.30
CA TYR A 202 3.76 -12.65 -3.75
C TYR A 202 2.28 -12.32 -3.98
N SER A 203 1.50 -13.26 -4.54
CA SER A 203 0.07 -13.08 -4.75
C SER A 203 -0.69 -12.91 -3.42
N ILE A 204 -0.33 -13.70 -2.40
CA ILE A 204 -0.90 -13.59 -1.05
C ILE A 204 -0.50 -12.25 -0.42
N PHE A 205 0.78 -11.87 -0.51
CA PHE A 205 1.25 -10.58 -0.03
C PHE A 205 0.49 -9.41 -0.68
N LEU A 206 0.33 -9.42 -2.00
CA LEU A 206 -0.42 -8.39 -2.72
C LEU A 206 -1.89 -8.34 -2.30
N LEU A 207 -2.54 -9.50 -2.16
CA LEU A 207 -3.92 -9.59 -1.70
C LEU A 207 -4.11 -8.92 -0.32
N ILE A 208 -3.19 -9.19 0.62
CA ILE A 208 -3.21 -8.56 1.95
C ILE A 208 -3.07 -7.05 1.82
N VAL A 209 -2.12 -6.57 1.02
CA VAL A 209 -1.89 -5.13 0.84
C VAL A 209 -3.09 -4.43 0.17
N MET A 210 -3.71 -5.05 -0.83
CA MET A 210 -4.89 -4.49 -1.51
C MET A 210 -6.09 -4.36 -0.58
N ASN A 211 -6.23 -5.23 0.42
CA ASN A 211 -7.29 -5.12 1.43
C ASN A 211 -7.05 -3.99 2.45
N MET A 212 -5.81 -3.50 2.57
CA MET A 212 -5.43 -2.44 3.52
C MET A 212 -5.39 -1.06 2.86
N LEU A 213 -5.24 -0.98 1.54
CA LEU A 213 -5.24 0.27 0.80
C LEU A 213 -6.68 0.73 0.53
N PRO A 214 -7.03 2.00 0.82
CA PRO A 214 -8.36 2.49 0.53
C PRO A 214 -8.61 2.51 -0.99
N VAL A 215 -9.74 1.95 -1.42
CA VAL A 215 -10.18 2.00 -2.82
C VAL A 215 -10.75 3.40 -3.08
N THR A 216 -9.93 4.31 -3.59
CA THR A 216 -10.41 5.63 -4.04
C THR A 216 -10.79 5.58 -5.51
N ALA A 217 -11.95 6.15 -5.85
CA ALA A 217 -12.48 6.13 -7.22
C ALA A 217 -11.65 6.97 -8.22
N ASN A 218 -10.87 7.94 -7.73
CA ASN A 218 -10.27 8.96 -8.60
C ASN A 218 -8.88 8.58 -9.13
N ASP A 219 -8.03 7.89 -8.36
CA ASP A 219 -6.66 7.60 -8.76
C ASP A 219 -6.14 6.29 -8.16
N THR A 220 -5.35 5.55 -8.94
CA THR A 220 -4.62 4.37 -8.46
C THR A 220 -3.28 4.80 -7.86
N PRO A 221 -2.92 4.37 -6.63
CA PRO A 221 -1.68 4.78 -6.00
C PRO A 221 -0.48 4.21 -6.74
N ILE A 222 0.62 4.98 -6.87
CA ILE A 222 1.85 4.55 -7.56
C ILE A 222 2.40 3.25 -6.96
N ILE A 223 2.31 3.08 -5.64
CA ILE A 223 2.74 1.83 -4.99
C ILE A 223 1.93 0.62 -5.50
N GLY A 224 0.63 0.79 -5.77
CA GLY A 224 -0.23 -0.28 -6.27
C GLY A 224 0.17 -0.69 -7.69
N LEU A 225 0.54 0.29 -8.52
CA LEU A 225 1.09 0.05 -9.85
C LEU A 225 2.43 -0.70 -9.78
N TYR A 226 3.34 -0.28 -8.89
CA TYR A 226 4.61 -0.98 -8.65
C TYR A 226 4.38 -2.44 -8.24
N LEU A 227 3.56 -2.66 -7.22
CA LEU A 227 3.31 -4.00 -6.69
C LEU A 227 2.65 -4.91 -7.73
N SER A 228 1.77 -4.36 -8.57
CA SER A 228 1.16 -5.08 -9.69
C SER A 228 2.15 -5.38 -10.81
N ALA A 229 3.04 -4.44 -11.13
CA ALA A 229 4.11 -4.65 -12.12
C ALA A 229 5.08 -5.76 -11.68
N CYS A 230 5.43 -5.82 -10.39
CA CYS A 230 6.22 -6.92 -9.82
C CYS A 230 5.52 -8.28 -9.96
N LEU A 231 4.21 -8.37 -9.71
CA LEU A 231 3.45 -9.61 -9.96
C LEU A 231 3.53 -10.01 -11.43
N GLY A 232 3.39 -9.04 -12.34
CA GLY A 232 3.54 -9.24 -13.78
C GLY A 232 4.92 -9.79 -14.15
N LEU A 233 5.99 -9.24 -13.57
CA LEU A 233 7.36 -9.70 -13.78
C LEU A 233 7.60 -11.13 -13.26
N LEU A 234 7.11 -11.45 -12.06
CA LEU A 234 7.20 -12.81 -11.51
C LEU A 234 6.43 -13.81 -12.39
N SER A 235 5.27 -13.40 -12.89
CA SER A 235 4.46 -14.21 -13.80
C SER A 235 5.15 -14.44 -15.14
N SER A 236 5.73 -13.40 -15.75
CA SER A 236 6.46 -13.53 -17.01
C SER A 236 7.71 -14.42 -16.86
N SER A 237 8.45 -14.25 -15.77
CA SER A 237 9.62 -15.07 -15.40
C SER A 237 9.27 -16.56 -15.27
N MET A 238 8.10 -16.88 -14.72
CA MET A 238 7.59 -18.26 -14.66
C MET A 238 7.22 -18.80 -16.06
N ILE A 239 6.52 -18.01 -16.87
CA ILE A 239 6.13 -18.40 -18.24
C ILE A 239 7.36 -18.67 -19.10
N GLU A 240 8.38 -17.82 -19.02
CA GLU A 240 9.67 -18.00 -19.71
C GLU A 240 10.34 -19.33 -19.33
N THR A 241 10.30 -19.67 -18.04
CA THR A 241 10.90 -20.92 -17.54
C THR A 241 10.14 -22.14 -18.07
N ILE A 242 8.80 -22.11 -18.07
CA ILE A 242 7.97 -23.17 -18.65
C ILE A 242 8.24 -23.31 -20.14
N PHE A 243 8.35 -22.19 -20.86
CA PHE A 243 8.66 -22.18 -22.28
C PHE A 243 10.06 -22.77 -22.57
N ALA A 244 11.07 -22.37 -21.81
CA ALA A 244 12.44 -22.86 -21.96
C ALA A 244 12.54 -24.37 -21.71
N ILE A 245 11.84 -24.87 -20.68
CA ILE A 245 11.75 -26.30 -20.38
C ILE A 245 11.00 -27.04 -21.48
N ARG A 246 9.89 -26.50 -22.00
CA ARG A 246 9.15 -27.15 -23.08
C ARG A 246 10.00 -27.29 -24.34
N MET A 247 10.75 -26.26 -24.68
CA MET A 247 11.67 -26.30 -25.83
C MET A 247 12.78 -27.34 -25.64
N SER A 248 13.35 -27.45 -24.44
CA SER A 248 14.36 -28.48 -24.16
C SER A 248 13.82 -29.91 -24.34
N PHE A 249 12.59 -30.18 -23.88
CA PHE A 249 11.94 -31.50 -24.06
C PHE A 249 11.49 -31.78 -25.50
N VAL A 250 10.94 -30.79 -26.22
CA VAL A 250 10.52 -30.97 -27.62
C VAL A 250 11.72 -31.32 -28.51
N ASP A 251 12.87 -30.71 -28.26
CA ASP A 251 14.09 -31.05 -28.97
C ASP A 251 14.53 -32.49 -28.65
N ILE A 252 14.47 -32.94 -27.39
CA ILE A 252 14.76 -34.34 -27.02
C ILE A 252 13.83 -35.32 -27.76
N GLY A 253 12.52 -35.07 -27.77
CA GLY A 253 11.54 -35.96 -28.42
C GLY A 253 11.70 -36.08 -29.94
N LYS A 254 12.14 -35.00 -30.62
CA LYS A 254 12.50 -35.05 -32.05
C LYS A 254 13.79 -35.86 -32.29
N SER A 255 14.73 -35.85 -31.34
CA SER A 255 15.97 -36.65 -31.41
C SER A 255 15.67 -38.14 -31.33
N GLN A 256 14.91 -38.55 -30.32
CA GLN A 256 14.66 -39.95 -30.04
C GLN A 256 13.94 -40.60 -31.24
N LYS A 257 13.00 -39.90 -31.89
CA LYS A 257 12.37 -40.35 -33.13
C LYS A 257 13.35 -40.50 -34.32
N LYS A 258 14.35 -39.62 -34.46
CA LYS A 258 15.39 -39.73 -35.50
C LYS A 258 16.35 -40.89 -35.22
N GLY A 259 16.78 -41.05 -33.97
CA GLY A 259 17.66 -42.13 -33.52
C GLY A 259 17.00 -43.51 -33.68
N ASP A 260 15.74 -43.64 -33.26
CA ASP A 260 14.97 -44.88 -33.36
C ASP A 260 14.66 -45.26 -34.83
N GLY A 261 14.41 -44.26 -35.69
CA GLY A 261 14.28 -44.45 -37.13
C GLY A 261 15.58 -44.88 -37.83
N TRP A 262 16.73 -44.38 -37.36
CA TRP A 262 18.04 -44.79 -37.87
C TRP A 262 18.44 -46.19 -37.37
N LEU A 263 18.20 -46.50 -36.09
CA LEU A 263 18.41 -47.83 -35.50
C LEU A 263 17.55 -48.88 -36.19
N LYS A 264 16.26 -48.62 -36.43
CA LYS A 264 15.38 -49.54 -37.20
C LYS A 264 15.88 -49.75 -38.63
N ARG A 265 16.43 -48.73 -39.30
CA ARG A 265 17.03 -48.86 -40.65
C ARG A 265 18.35 -49.63 -40.66
N LYS A 266 19.19 -49.48 -39.64
CA LYS A 266 20.49 -50.18 -39.55
C LYS A 266 20.34 -51.62 -39.07
N VAL A 267 19.50 -51.88 -38.06
CA VAL A 267 19.19 -53.22 -37.58
C VAL A 267 18.42 -54.01 -38.64
N GLY A 268 17.47 -53.38 -39.34
CA GLY A 268 16.77 -54.00 -40.49
C GLY A 268 17.68 -54.32 -41.68
N LYS A 269 18.76 -53.55 -41.89
CA LYS A 269 19.79 -53.86 -42.90
C LYS A 269 20.82 -54.88 -42.44
N LYS A 270 21.17 -54.94 -41.15
CA LYS A 270 22.13 -55.91 -40.60
C LYS A 270 21.52 -57.31 -40.41
N PHE A 271 20.22 -57.40 -40.05
CA PHE A 271 19.51 -58.69 -39.98
C PHE A 271 19.30 -59.35 -41.36
N ARG A 272 19.35 -58.59 -42.46
CA ARG A 272 19.27 -59.14 -43.81
C ARG A 272 20.60 -59.64 -44.37
N VAL A 273 21.73 -59.26 -43.74
CA VAL A 273 23.08 -59.62 -44.19
C VAL A 273 23.69 -60.75 -43.33
N VAL A 274 23.27 -60.90 -42.07
CA VAL A 274 23.85 -61.91 -41.16
C VAL A 274 23.18 -63.30 -41.27
N GLN A 275 22.02 -63.43 -41.93
CA GLN A 275 21.35 -64.74 -42.09
C GLN A 275 21.87 -65.59 -43.26
N LYS A 276 22.95 -65.18 -43.95
CA LYS A 276 23.47 -65.91 -45.14
C LYS A 276 24.90 -66.45 -45.01
N SER A 277 25.60 -66.25 -43.89
CA SER A 277 26.95 -66.80 -43.75
C SER A 277 27.38 -66.83 -42.29
N TYR A 278 26.94 -67.84 -41.54
CA TYR A 278 27.73 -68.56 -40.52
C TYR A 278 26.84 -69.64 -39.89
N GLY A 279 26.72 -70.76 -40.60
CA GLY A 279 26.73 -72.05 -39.95
C GLY A 279 28.17 -72.36 -39.58
N ASP A 280 28.35 -72.94 -38.40
CA ASP A 280 29.54 -73.62 -37.91
C ASP A 280 30.69 -72.76 -37.35
N THR A 281 31.00 -73.09 -36.09
CA THR A 281 32.25 -72.90 -35.34
C THR A 281 32.48 -71.58 -34.57
N ALA A 282 33.06 -71.78 -33.38
CA ALA A 282 33.72 -70.84 -32.48
C ALA A 282 32.89 -70.24 -31.32
N GLU A 283 32.76 -71.09 -30.30
CA GLU A 283 33.04 -70.75 -28.90
C GLU A 283 34.30 -69.87 -28.76
N SER A 284 34.32 -68.99 -27.75
CA SER A 284 35.41 -68.08 -27.32
C SER A 284 35.55 -66.72 -28.04
N ALA A 285 35.05 -65.66 -27.40
CA ALA A 285 35.75 -64.38 -27.15
C ALA A 285 34.71 -63.33 -26.73
N GLY A 286 34.76 -62.93 -25.45
CA GLY A 286 34.00 -61.78 -24.97
C GLY A 286 34.47 -60.50 -25.66
N PHE A 287 33.52 -59.78 -26.26
CA PHE A 287 33.68 -58.39 -26.67
C PHE A 287 32.73 -57.51 -25.85
N PRO A 288 33.21 -56.45 -25.17
CA PRO A 288 32.34 -55.51 -24.48
C PRO A 288 31.62 -54.62 -25.50
N LYS A 289 30.32 -54.40 -25.30
CA LYS A 289 29.49 -53.48 -26.09
C LYS A 289 29.97 -52.03 -25.93
N LYS A 290 30.63 -51.48 -26.95
CA LYS A 290 30.73 -50.02 -27.18
C LYS A 290 29.46 -49.52 -27.88
N GLU A 291 28.37 -49.39 -27.13
CA GLU A 291 27.16 -48.66 -27.57
C GLU A 291 26.64 -47.81 -26.40
N LYS A 292 27.32 -46.70 -26.10
CA LYS A 292 26.80 -45.66 -25.20
C LYS A 292 27.29 -44.22 -25.47
N PHE A 293 28.27 -44.01 -26.36
CA PHE A 293 28.94 -42.71 -26.49
C PHE A 293 28.31 -41.70 -27.48
N ALA A 294 27.45 -42.10 -28.42
CA ALA A 294 26.94 -41.18 -29.46
C ALA A 294 25.70 -40.36 -29.04
N GLY A 295 24.99 -40.75 -27.97
CA GLY A 295 23.80 -40.03 -27.49
C GLY A 295 24.11 -38.91 -26.50
N LEU A 296 25.16 -39.07 -25.69
CA LEU A 296 25.57 -38.11 -24.66
C LEU A 296 25.99 -36.75 -25.26
N ASP A 297 26.72 -36.73 -26.38
CA ASP A 297 27.18 -35.49 -27.02
C ASP A 297 26.02 -34.65 -27.60
N GLU A 298 25.00 -35.29 -28.19
CA GLU A 298 23.85 -34.55 -28.76
C GLU A 298 22.93 -33.96 -27.69
N ASP A 299 22.76 -34.67 -26.57
CA ASP A 299 21.96 -34.19 -25.44
C ASP A 299 22.68 -33.03 -24.73
N GLU A 300 24.01 -33.09 -24.61
CA GLU A 300 24.82 -31.99 -24.05
C GLU A 300 24.76 -30.72 -24.93
N ILE A 301 24.84 -30.85 -26.26
CA ILE A 301 24.70 -29.72 -27.20
C ILE A 301 23.31 -29.06 -27.09
N ARG A 302 22.26 -29.83 -26.84
CA ARG A 302 20.89 -29.31 -26.70
C ARG A 302 20.66 -28.63 -25.35
N GLN A 303 21.20 -29.21 -24.27
CA GLN A 303 21.21 -28.54 -22.97
C GLN A 303 21.94 -27.21 -23.04
N ARG A 304 23.06 -27.13 -23.77
CA ARG A 304 23.75 -25.85 -24.03
C ARG A 304 22.89 -24.85 -24.81
N LYS A 305 22.05 -25.29 -25.75
CA LYS A 305 21.11 -24.39 -26.46
C LYS A 305 20.01 -23.87 -25.54
N ALA A 306 19.39 -24.74 -24.74
CA ALA A 306 18.38 -24.35 -23.76
C ALA A 306 18.97 -23.37 -22.73
N ALA A 307 20.19 -23.63 -22.24
CA ALA A 307 20.90 -22.74 -21.32
C ALA A 307 21.25 -21.38 -21.96
N LYS A 308 21.63 -21.35 -23.25
CA LYS A 308 21.84 -20.08 -23.98
C LYS A 308 20.56 -19.26 -24.10
N MET A 309 19.43 -19.92 -24.35
CA MET A 309 18.12 -19.26 -24.43
C MET A 309 17.66 -18.77 -23.04
N ASP A 310 17.90 -19.55 -21.99
CA ASP A 310 17.63 -19.15 -20.61
C ASP A 310 18.46 -17.93 -20.20
N ASN A 311 19.74 -17.89 -20.57
CA ASN A 311 20.60 -16.71 -20.37
C ASN A 311 20.09 -15.49 -21.13
N PHE A 312 19.51 -15.68 -22.32
CA PHE A 312 18.91 -14.57 -23.07
C PHE A 312 17.69 -13.98 -22.34
N PHE A 313 16.78 -14.85 -21.84
CA PHE A 313 15.65 -14.41 -21.02
C PHE A 313 16.10 -13.75 -19.72
N PHE A 314 17.15 -14.28 -19.08
CA PHE A 314 17.76 -13.68 -17.90
C PHE A 314 18.21 -12.23 -18.13
N TYR A 315 18.85 -11.92 -19.26
CA TYR A 315 19.26 -10.54 -19.57
C TYR A 315 18.05 -9.62 -19.79
N ILE A 316 16.99 -10.11 -20.46
CA ILE A 316 15.75 -9.34 -20.64
C ILE A 316 15.12 -9.05 -19.27
N TYR A 317 14.96 -10.07 -18.43
CA TYR A 317 14.39 -9.96 -17.09
C TYR A 317 15.20 -9.03 -16.19
N THR A 318 16.52 -9.11 -16.24
CA THR A 318 17.40 -8.18 -15.50
C THR A 318 17.22 -6.74 -15.99
N GLY A 319 17.13 -6.54 -17.31
CA GLY A 319 16.87 -5.22 -17.90
C GLY A 319 15.51 -4.64 -17.48
N THR A 320 14.46 -5.45 -17.42
CA THR A 320 13.12 -5.00 -16.99
C THR A 320 13.05 -4.69 -15.51
N ILE A 321 13.72 -5.46 -14.65
CA ILE A 321 13.87 -5.14 -13.21
C ILE A 321 14.57 -3.79 -13.03
N VAL A 322 15.70 -3.58 -13.71
CA VAL A 322 16.45 -2.32 -13.61
C VAL A 322 15.61 -1.16 -14.10
N LEU A 323 14.92 -1.31 -15.23
CA LEU A 323 14.02 -0.29 -15.76
C LEU A 323 12.91 0.04 -14.75
N LEU A 324 12.22 -0.96 -14.20
CA LEU A 324 11.18 -0.76 -13.19
C LEU A 324 11.72 -0.01 -11.96
N GLY A 325 12.89 -0.43 -11.46
CA GLY A 325 13.56 0.24 -10.34
C GLY A 325 13.88 1.71 -10.64
N THR A 326 14.42 2.00 -11.82
CA THR A 326 14.74 3.39 -12.21
C THR A 326 13.48 4.26 -12.34
N VAL A 327 12.42 3.75 -12.95
CA VAL A 327 11.16 4.48 -13.11
C VAL A 327 10.57 4.86 -11.75
N ILE A 328 10.59 3.94 -10.78
CA ILE A 328 10.05 4.21 -9.44
C ILE A 328 10.90 5.23 -8.69
N VAL A 329 12.22 5.12 -8.76
CA VAL A 329 13.12 6.10 -8.13
C VAL A 329 12.90 7.48 -8.73
N VAL A 330 12.72 7.58 -10.05
CA VAL A 330 12.41 8.86 -10.72
C VAL A 330 11.05 9.40 -10.28
N LEU A 331 10.00 8.57 -10.26
CA LEU A 331 8.66 8.99 -9.80
C LEU A 331 8.66 9.45 -8.34
N TRP A 332 9.49 8.82 -7.48
CA TRP A 332 9.63 9.22 -6.08
C TRP A 332 10.53 10.45 -5.90
N ALA A 333 11.51 10.66 -6.77
CA ALA A 333 12.33 11.87 -6.80
C ALA A 333 11.50 13.08 -7.24
N ASP A 334 10.66 12.92 -8.27
CA ASP A 334 9.76 13.97 -8.76
C ASP A 334 8.79 14.45 -7.66
N TYR A 335 8.32 13.53 -6.80
CA TYR A 335 7.55 13.91 -5.61
C TYR A 335 8.31 14.83 -4.64
N LYS A 336 9.63 14.63 -4.48
CA LYS A 336 10.46 15.51 -3.64
C LYS A 336 10.62 16.89 -4.25
N ASP A 337 10.78 16.98 -5.57
CA ASP A 337 11.04 18.24 -6.27
C ASP A 337 9.77 19.11 -6.42
N VAL A 338 8.58 18.50 -6.50
CA VAL A 338 7.30 19.25 -6.56
C VAL A 338 6.95 19.97 -5.23
N LYS A 339 7.64 19.65 -4.13
CA LYS A 339 7.34 20.21 -2.78
C LYS A 339 8.55 20.79 -2.04
N ALA A 340 9.72 20.88 -2.69
CA ALA A 340 10.85 21.70 -2.24
C ALA A 340 10.68 23.12 -2.79
#